data_AF-A0A6V7LH32-F1
#
_entry.id   AF-A0A6V7LH32-F1
#
_cell.length_a   1.000
_cell.length_b   1.000
_cell.length_c   1.000
_cell.angle_alpha   90.00
_cell.angle_beta   90.00
_cell.angle_gamma   90.00
#
_symmetry.space_group_name_H-M   'P 1'
#
loop_
_entity.id
_entity.type
_entity.pdbx_description
1 polymer ?
#
loop_
_entity_poly.entity_id
_entity_poly.type
_entity_poly.pdbx_seq_one_letter_code
_entity_poly.pdbx_strand_id
1 'polypeptide(L)'
;AAGLRSRKPELFEDYLNRAQRRLAEAQKDNDFIYHERVPDMKNLEPIGKANVAKFLSMTTPMSTNFKDIFAELLPVSVHHALSSYEIRRNDLVNTEISKLRELTQVLNTVLTSLNLPAAIEDTSGTEVPQSLIEKANFVREAGGIAGLEAMMNELPELLQRNKDILDETEKMLREENQSDTKLREQFKERWKRIPSDKLTQQFTVNAQKYRSIIDNAVAADSTIRQKFETHREGMKKLSMNETRLAK
;
A
#
# COMPACT_ATOMS: atom_id res chain seq x y z
N ALA A 1 -47.00 -36.99 -3.86
CA ALA A 1 -45.73 -37.74 -3.85
C ALA A 1 -45.04 -37.65 -2.48
N ALA A 2 -45.58 -38.33 -1.46
CA ALA A 2 -45.02 -38.38 -0.10
C ALA A 2 -44.97 -39.82 0.46
N GLY A 3 -44.95 -40.83 -0.42
CA GLY A 3 -44.94 -42.26 -0.04
C GLY A 3 -43.55 -42.91 0.02
N LEU A 4 -42.46 -42.17 -0.19
CA LEU A 4 -41.14 -42.76 -0.48
C LEU A 4 -40.11 -42.71 0.66
N ARG A 5 -40.53 -42.48 1.92
CA ARG A 5 -39.57 -42.43 3.05
C ARG A 5 -39.94 -43.19 4.33
N SER A 6 -41.00 -44.00 4.32
CA SER A 6 -41.27 -44.91 5.46
C SER A 6 -40.88 -46.34 5.08
N ARG A 7 -40.02 -46.96 5.90
CA ARG A 7 -39.56 -48.37 5.75
C ARG A 7 -40.66 -49.42 6.02
N LYS A 8 -41.92 -48.99 6.21
CA LYS A 8 -43.10 -49.86 6.36
C LYS A 8 -44.22 -49.34 5.46
N PRO A 9 -44.58 -50.05 4.37
CA PRO A 9 -45.59 -49.60 3.42
C PRO A 9 -47.00 -49.52 4.03
N GLU A 10 -47.27 -50.26 5.10
CA GLU A 10 -48.60 -50.33 5.75
C GLU A 10 -48.77 -49.41 6.96
N LEU A 11 -47.79 -48.55 7.29
CA LEU A 11 -47.85 -47.71 8.50
C LEU A 11 -49.12 -46.85 8.58
N PHE A 12 -49.54 -46.27 7.46
CA PHE A 12 -50.75 -45.45 7.39
C PHE A 12 -52.03 -46.28 7.48
N GLU A 13 -51.99 -47.50 6.94
CA GLU A 13 -53.11 -48.45 6.99
C GLU A 13 -53.33 -48.96 8.42
N ASP A 14 -52.25 -49.23 9.16
CA ASP A 14 -52.29 -49.57 10.59
C ASP A 14 -52.92 -48.44 11.44
N TYR A 15 -52.51 -47.19 11.22
CA TYR A 15 -53.09 -46.04 11.93
C TYR A 15 -54.56 -45.84 11.59
N LEU A 16 -54.93 -46.03 10.32
CA LEU A 16 -56.31 -45.90 9.86
C LEU A 16 -57.19 -47.00 10.46
N ASN A 17 -56.74 -48.25 10.42
CA ASN A 17 -57.41 -49.39 11.03
C ASN A 17 -57.59 -49.18 12.55
N ARG A 18 -56.56 -48.67 13.23
CA ARG A 18 -56.64 -48.37 14.66
C ARG A 18 -57.63 -47.24 14.95
N ALA A 19 -57.65 -46.18 14.15
CA ALA A 19 -58.59 -45.07 14.29
C ALA A 19 -60.04 -45.53 14.06
N GLN A 20 -60.28 -46.35 13.04
CA GLN A 20 -61.60 -46.91 12.73
C GLN A 20 -62.14 -47.79 13.86
N ARG A 21 -61.30 -48.68 14.43
CA ARG A 21 -61.69 -49.51 15.58
C ARG A 21 -62.09 -48.65 16.79
N ARG A 22 -61.27 -47.65 17.13
CA ARG A 22 -61.55 -46.72 18.25
C ARG A 22 -62.82 -45.91 18.02
N LEU A 23 -63.08 -45.50 16.80
CA LEU A 23 -64.31 -44.79 16.43
C LEU A 23 -65.53 -45.69 16.58
N ALA A 24 -65.49 -46.93 16.10
CA ALA A 24 -66.59 -47.89 16.25
C ALA A 24 -66.88 -48.23 17.72
N GLU A 25 -65.85 -48.41 18.55
CA GLU A 25 -65.97 -48.59 20.00
C GLU A 25 -66.65 -47.38 20.66
N ALA A 26 -66.17 -46.16 20.38
CA ALA A 26 -66.72 -44.93 20.95
C ALA A 26 -68.18 -44.66 20.50
N GLN A 27 -68.52 -44.96 19.25
CA GLN A 27 -69.90 -44.84 18.74
C GLN A 27 -70.83 -45.81 19.44
N LYS A 28 -70.44 -47.08 19.59
CA LYS A 28 -71.25 -48.07 20.29
C LYS A 28 -71.52 -47.63 21.73
N ASP A 29 -70.50 -47.24 22.47
CA ASP A 29 -70.69 -46.82 23.86
C ASP A 29 -71.56 -45.55 23.96
N ASN A 30 -71.42 -44.61 23.02
CA ASN A 30 -72.26 -43.41 22.97
C ASN A 30 -73.73 -43.73 22.64
N ASP A 31 -74.00 -44.64 21.69
CA ASP A 31 -75.36 -45.00 21.28
C ASP A 31 -76.11 -45.82 22.33
N PHE A 32 -75.41 -46.63 23.14
CA PHE A 32 -76.04 -47.49 24.15
C PHE A 32 -76.04 -46.90 25.57
N ILE A 33 -75.05 -46.08 25.93
CA ILE A 33 -74.85 -45.62 27.32
C ILE A 33 -74.97 -44.10 27.42
N TYR A 34 -74.11 -43.35 26.73
CA TYR A 34 -73.89 -41.92 27.05
C TYR A 34 -74.83 -40.94 26.34
N HIS A 35 -75.30 -41.27 25.14
CA HIS A 35 -76.18 -40.44 24.29
C HIS A 35 -75.70 -38.98 24.13
N GLU A 36 -74.38 -38.76 24.11
CA GLU A 36 -73.80 -37.43 24.00
C GLU A 36 -73.88 -36.92 22.56
N ARG A 37 -74.22 -35.64 22.39
CA ARG A 37 -74.29 -35.01 21.07
C ARG A 37 -72.88 -34.75 20.54
N VAL A 38 -72.55 -35.35 19.40
CA VAL A 38 -71.28 -35.09 18.70
C VAL A 38 -71.22 -33.63 18.27
N PRO A 39 -70.26 -32.84 18.77
CA PRO A 39 -70.12 -31.43 18.40
C PRO A 39 -69.61 -31.28 16.96
N ASP A 40 -69.96 -30.18 16.30
CA ASP A 40 -69.39 -29.81 15.00
C ASP A 40 -67.91 -29.43 15.15
N MET A 41 -67.08 -29.75 14.16
CA MET A 41 -65.61 -29.58 14.20
C MET A 41 -65.19 -28.13 14.47
N LYS A 42 -66.02 -27.15 14.06
CA LYS A 42 -65.79 -25.71 14.29
C LYS A 42 -65.93 -25.28 15.75
N ASN A 43 -66.66 -26.07 16.54
CA ASN A 43 -66.91 -25.78 17.96
C ASN A 43 -65.90 -26.48 18.88
N LEU A 44 -64.96 -27.25 18.32
CA LEU A 44 -63.89 -27.90 19.07
C LEU A 44 -62.75 -26.91 19.34
N GLU A 45 -62.17 -26.96 20.54
CA GLU A 45 -61.00 -26.16 20.87
C GLU A 45 -59.78 -26.60 20.05
N PRO A 46 -58.96 -25.66 19.53
CA PRO A 46 -57.74 -26.00 18.80
C PRO A 46 -56.76 -26.79 19.65
N ILE A 47 -56.19 -27.86 19.08
CA ILE A 47 -55.16 -28.65 19.76
C ILE A 47 -53.90 -27.81 19.95
N GLY A 48 -53.41 -27.72 21.20
CA GLY A 48 -52.17 -27.02 21.55
C GLY A 48 -50.96 -27.57 20.79
N LYS A 49 -50.06 -26.68 20.38
CA LYS A 49 -48.81 -27.03 19.68
C LYS A 49 -47.62 -26.80 20.61
N ALA A 50 -46.76 -27.80 20.76
CA ALA A 50 -45.49 -27.67 21.46
C ALA A 50 -44.35 -27.56 20.44
N ASN A 51 -43.55 -26.50 20.52
CA ASN A 51 -42.36 -26.38 19.70
C ASN A 51 -41.22 -27.19 20.34
N VAL A 52 -40.86 -28.31 19.72
CA VAL A 52 -39.87 -29.27 20.25
C VAL A 52 -38.44 -28.96 19.81
N ALA A 53 -38.24 -27.96 18.95
CA ALA A 53 -36.91 -27.61 18.45
C ALA A 53 -36.74 -26.09 18.35
N LYS A 54 -35.50 -25.65 18.56
CA LYS A 54 -35.08 -24.27 18.34
C LYS A 54 -34.04 -24.25 17.23
N PHE A 55 -34.09 -23.21 16.39
CA PHE A 55 -33.02 -22.95 15.45
C PHE A 55 -31.76 -22.58 16.23
N LEU A 56 -30.66 -23.30 15.96
CA LEU A 56 -29.36 -22.96 16.52
C LEU A 56 -28.73 -21.87 15.66
N SER A 57 -28.26 -20.79 16.29
CA SER A 57 -27.47 -19.77 15.59
C SER A 57 -26.13 -20.36 15.18
N MET A 58 -25.76 -20.19 13.91
CA MET A 58 -24.48 -20.65 13.40
C MET A 58 -23.36 -19.80 14.00
N THR A 59 -22.53 -20.40 14.86
CA THR A 59 -21.32 -19.75 15.38
C THR A 59 -20.16 -20.02 14.44
N THR A 60 -19.37 -19.00 14.12
CA THR A 60 -18.10 -19.18 13.41
C THR A 60 -16.96 -19.04 14.41
N PRO A 61 -16.05 -20.03 14.52
CA PRO A 61 -16.00 -21.29 13.77
C PRO A 61 -17.00 -22.35 14.30
N MET A 62 -17.46 -23.23 13.40
CA MET A 62 -18.38 -24.34 13.73
C MET A 62 -17.65 -25.56 14.31
N SER A 63 -16.32 -25.64 14.18
CA SER A 63 -15.52 -26.76 14.69
C SER A 63 -15.09 -26.51 16.14
N THR A 64 -15.00 -27.59 16.92
CA THR A 64 -14.68 -27.54 18.35
C THR A 64 -13.24 -27.13 18.64
N ASN A 65 -12.30 -27.50 17.74
CA ASN A 65 -10.87 -27.23 17.87
C ASN A 65 -10.36 -26.39 16.68
N PHE A 66 -11.05 -25.31 16.36
CA PHE A 66 -10.60 -24.41 15.30
C PHE A 66 -9.31 -23.71 15.70
N LYS A 67 -8.27 -23.86 14.88
CA LYS A 67 -7.04 -23.07 14.95
C LYS A 67 -6.95 -22.26 13.67
N ASP A 68 -6.92 -20.95 13.80
CA ASP A 68 -6.67 -20.06 12.68
C ASP A 68 -5.20 -20.16 12.26
N ILE A 69 -4.96 -20.56 11.02
CA ILE A 69 -3.60 -20.62 10.43
C ILE A 69 -3.07 -19.22 10.09
N PHE A 70 -3.93 -18.20 10.10
CA PHE A 70 -3.60 -16.80 9.83
C PHE A 70 -3.75 -15.92 11.08
N ALA A 71 -3.74 -16.48 12.29
CA ALA A 71 -3.90 -15.71 13.53
C ALA A 71 -2.83 -14.60 13.69
N GLU A 72 -1.64 -14.80 13.15
CA GLU A 72 -0.55 -13.82 13.14
C GLU A 72 -0.64 -12.83 11.97
N LEU A 73 -1.47 -13.12 10.96
CA LEU A 73 -1.66 -12.24 9.81
C LEU A 73 -2.46 -11.02 10.25
N LEU A 74 -1.85 -9.85 10.11
CA LEU A 74 -2.48 -8.58 10.40
C LEU A 74 -3.68 -8.34 9.45
N PRO A 75 -4.82 -7.86 9.98
CA PRO A 75 -5.95 -7.49 9.14
C PRO A 75 -5.58 -6.41 8.13
N VAL A 76 -6.11 -6.54 6.91
CA VAL A 76 -5.88 -5.57 5.82
C VAL A 76 -6.31 -4.15 6.20
N SER A 77 -7.35 -4.01 7.03
CA SER A 77 -7.78 -2.71 7.58
C SER A 77 -6.70 -2.04 8.43
N VAL A 78 -5.96 -2.81 9.24
CA VAL A 78 -4.85 -2.31 10.05
C VAL A 78 -3.67 -1.91 9.15
N HIS A 79 -3.36 -2.70 8.13
CA HIS A 79 -2.34 -2.35 7.14
C HIS A 79 -2.66 -1.03 6.42
N HIS A 80 -3.91 -0.85 5.96
CA HIS A 80 -4.32 0.41 5.33
C HIS A 80 -4.27 1.60 6.29
N ALA A 81 -4.68 1.41 7.54
CA ALA A 81 -4.60 2.46 8.56
C ALA A 81 -3.14 2.85 8.85
N LEU A 82 -2.24 1.86 8.93
CA LEU A 82 -0.81 2.08 9.20
C LEU A 82 -0.11 2.78 8.02
N SER A 83 -0.38 2.34 6.78
CA SER A 83 0.13 3.03 5.58
C SER A 83 -0.38 4.47 5.49
N SER A 84 -1.66 4.70 5.79
CA SER A 84 -2.24 6.05 5.81
C SER A 84 -1.60 6.93 6.91
N TYR A 85 -1.31 6.35 8.06
CA TYR A 85 -0.59 7.02 9.14
C TYR A 85 0.84 7.39 8.73
N GLU A 86 1.57 6.48 8.08
CA GLU A 86 2.93 6.76 7.61
C GLU A 86 2.99 7.88 6.59
N ILE A 87 2.05 7.93 5.64
CA ILE A 87 1.93 9.03 4.68
C ILE A 87 1.71 10.34 5.44
N ARG A 88 0.71 10.41 6.33
CA ARG A 88 0.43 11.64 7.10
C ARG A 88 1.59 12.08 7.99
N ARG A 89 2.28 11.12 8.62
CA ARG A 89 3.45 11.40 9.45
C ARG A 89 4.58 11.97 8.61
N ASN A 90 4.89 11.35 7.47
CA ASN A 90 5.94 11.83 6.58
C ASN A 90 5.60 13.19 5.99
N ASP A 91 4.35 13.43 5.61
CA ASP A 91 3.89 14.72 5.10
C ASP A 91 4.02 15.82 6.17
N LEU A 92 3.60 15.54 7.42
CA LEU A 92 3.75 16.48 8.53
C LEU A 92 5.23 16.82 8.78
N VAL A 93 6.07 15.80 8.90
CA VAL A 93 7.51 15.97 9.14
C VAL A 93 8.18 16.73 8.00
N ASN A 94 7.88 16.37 6.75
CA ASN A 94 8.46 17.03 5.58
C ASN A 94 7.99 18.49 5.46
N THR A 95 6.74 18.78 5.82
CA THR A 95 6.20 20.15 5.83
C THR A 95 6.93 21.01 6.85
N GLU A 96 7.09 20.53 8.08
CA GLU A 96 7.80 21.27 9.13
C GLU A 96 9.30 21.43 8.81
N ILE A 97 9.96 20.39 8.28
CA ILE A 97 11.36 20.48 7.84
C ILE A 97 11.50 21.49 6.69
N SER A 98 10.60 21.48 5.72
CA SER A 98 10.63 22.43 4.59
C SER A 98 10.45 23.86 5.06
N LYS A 99 9.52 24.10 5.99
CA LYS A 99 9.29 25.41 6.62
C LYS A 99 10.52 25.89 7.40
N LEU A 100 11.16 25.02 8.17
CA LEU A 100 12.40 25.34 8.88
C LEU A 100 13.54 25.69 7.92
N ARG A 101 13.70 24.93 6.83
CA ARG A 101 14.71 25.21 5.79
C ARG A 101 14.47 26.56 5.11
N GLU A 102 13.22 26.86 4.76
CA GLU A 102 12.82 28.13 4.14
C GLU A 102 13.09 29.31 5.09
N LEU A 103 12.63 29.24 6.33
CA LEU A 103 12.86 30.31 7.33
C LEU A 103 14.35 30.51 7.61
N THR A 104 15.13 29.43 7.67
CA THR A 104 16.60 29.51 7.84
C THR A 104 17.26 30.13 6.61
N GLN A 105 16.80 29.82 5.40
CA GLN A 105 17.30 30.43 4.17
C GLN A 105 16.99 31.93 4.10
N VAL A 106 15.76 32.33 4.47
CA VAL A 106 15.36 33.74 4.56
C VAL A 106 16.21 34.46 5.61
N LEU A 107 16.38 33.88 6.80
CA LEU A 107 17.22 34.45 7.86
C LEU A 107 18.66 34.65 7.38
N ASN A 108 19.27 33.63 6.77
CA ASN A 108 20.64 33.74 6.25
C ASN A 108 20.76 34.80 5.16
N THR A 109 19.74 34.93 4.30
CA THR A 109 19.72 35.93 3.23
C THR A 109 19.60 37.35 3.81
N VAL A 110 18.75 37.56 4.81
CA VAL A 110 18.61 38.83 5.52
C VAL A 110 19.90 39.20 6.25
N LEU A 111 20.49 38.27 7.01
CA LEU A 111 21.76 38.49 7.70
C LEU A 111 22.88 38.84 6.72
N THR A 112 22.97 38.12 5.59
CA THR A 112 23.95 38.42 4.52
C THR A 112 23.71 39.81 3.92
N SER A 113 22.46 40.21 3.68
CA SER A 113 22.14 41.54 3.13
C SER A 113 22.49 42.69 4.07
N LEU A 114 22.50 42.44 5.38
CA LEU A 114 22.88 43.39 6.41
C LEU A 114 24.38 43.27 6.80
N ASN A 115 25.13 42.40 6.11
CA ASN A 115 26.52 42.05 6.41
C ASN A 115 26.72 41.59 7.88
N LEU A 116 25.71 40.97 8.48
CA LEU A 116 25.75 40.47 9.86
C LEU A 116 26.14 38.99 9.91
N PRO A 117 26.92 38.55 10.92
CA PRO A 117 27.45 39.32 12.05
C PRO A 117 28.77 40.08 11.76
N ALA A 118 29.33 39.96 10.57
CA ALA A 118 30.62 40.55 10.19
C ALA A 118 30.72 42.06 10.46
N ALA A 119 29.63 42.82 10.24
CA ALA A 119 29.57 44.25 10.46
C ALA A 119 29.66 44.67 11.95
N ILE A 120 29.38 43.77 12.89
CA ILE A 120 29.51 44.03 14.34
C ILE A 120 30.87 43.56 14.86
N GLU A 121 31.41 42.49 14.26
CA GLU A 121 32.71 41.92 14.64
C GLU A 121 33.90 42.73 14.11
N ASP A 122 33.71 43.51 13.03
CA ASP A 122 34.75 44.37 12.45
C ASP A 122 35.00 45.62 13.30
N THR A 123 35.63 45.44 14.46
CA THR A 123 35.97 46.54 15.38
C THR A 123 37.28 47.24 14.97
N SER A 124 38.07 46.62 14.09
CA SER A 124 39.48 46.99 13.81
C SER A 124 39.81 47.22 12.33
N GLY A 125 38.93 46.85 11.38
CA GLY A 125 39.09 47.07 9.92
C GLY A 125 40.25 46.32 9.25
N THR A 126 41.02 45.53 10.01
CA THR A 126 42.31 44.98 9.58
C THR A 126 42.41 43.45 9.75
N GLU A 127 41.47 42.84 10.48
CA GLU A 127 41.44 41.41 10.79
C GLU A 127 40.16 40.77 10.23
N VAL A 128 40.27 39.54 9.74
CA VAL A 128 39.12 38.80 9.20
C VAL A 128 38.14 38.52 10.34
N PRO A 129 36.82 38.76 10.16
CA PRO A 129 35.83 38.51 11.21
C PRO A 129 35.86 37.06 11.71
N GLN A 130 35.75 36.88 13.03
CA GLN A 130 35.81 35.56 13.68
C GLN A 130 34.75 34.59 13.12
N SER A 131 33.54 35.08 12.85
CA SER A 131 32.47 34.29 12.22
C SER A 131 32.79 33.78 10.81
N LEU A 132 33.63 34.50 10.05
CA LEU A 132 34.07 34.07 8.73
C LEU A 132 35.17 33.01 8.83
N ILE A 133 36.06 33.14 9.82
CA ILE A 133 37.11 32.16 10.13
C ILE A 133 36.47 30.82 10.56
N GLU A 134 35.47 30.86 11.44
CA GLU A 134 34.74 29.66 11.88
C GLU A 134 34.07 28.95 10.70
N LYS A 135 33.40 29.70 9.82
CA LYS A 135 32.79 29.15 8.60
C LYS A 135 33.84 28.58 7.63
N ALA A 136 34.98 29.25 7.47
CA ALA A 136 36.08 28.77 6.62
C ALA A 136 36.68 27.47 7.18
N ASN A 137 36.85 27.36 8.50
CA ASN A 137 37.31 26.15 9.16
C ASN A 137 36.31 25.00 8.99
N PHE A 138 35.00 25.26 9.14
CA PHE A 138 33.97 24.26 8.86
C PHE A 138 34.02 23.75 7.42
N VAL A 139 34.16 24.65 6.44
CA VAL A 139 34.29 24.27 5.02
C VAL A 139 35.56 23.45 4.79
N ARG A 140 36.67 23.77 5.46
CA ARG A 140 37.93 23.02 5.36
C ARG A 140 37.81 21.61 5.95
N GLU A 141 37.19 21.48 7.12
CA GLU A 141 36.92 20.18 7.75
C GLU A 141 35.97 19.31 6.91
N ALA A 142 34.99 19.91 6.24
CA ALA A 142 34.08 19.22 5.34
C ALA A 142 34.71 18.77 4.00
N GLY A 143 36.04 18.92 3.82
CA GLY A 143 36.77 18.51 2.62
C GLY A 143 36.97 19.64 1.59
N GLY A 144 36.55 20.86 1.90
CA GLY A 144 36.74 22.06 1.09
C GLY A 144 36.22 21.94 -0.34
N ILE A 145 36.78 22.74 -1.23
CA ILE A 145 36.43 22.70 -2.65
C ILE A 145 36.79 21.36 -3.32
N ALA A 146 37.84 20.68 -2.87
CA ALA A 146 38.26 19.41 -3.45
C ALA A 146 37.21 18.30 -3.25
N GLY A 147 36.56 18.26 -2.08
CA GLY A 147 35.44 17.33 -1.83
C GLY A 147 34.23 17.61 -2.73
N LEU A 148 33.89 18.90 -2.93
CA LEU A 148 32.82 19.28 -3.85
C LEU A 148 33.14 18.95 -5.32
N GLU A 149 34.38 19.18 -5.76
CA GLU A 149 34.84 18.82 -7.11
C GLU A 149 34.82 17.30 -7.33
N ALA A 150 35.22 16.51 -6.32
CA ALA A 150 35.15 15.05 -6.39
C ALA A 150 33.70 14.57 -6.56
N MET A 151 32.77 15.06 -5.74
CA MET A 151 31.34 14.73 -5.88
C MET A 151 30.76 15.17 -7.23
N MET A 152 31.13 16.35 -7.71
CA MET A 152 30.68 16.86 -9.01
C MET A 152 31.18 16.01 -10.18
N ASN A 153 32.37 15.42 -10.05
CA ASN A 153 32.96 14.54 -11.06
C ASN A 153 32.39 13.11 -11.01
N GLU A 154 31.87 12.67 -9.86
CA GLU A 154 31.25 11.35 -9.70
C GLU A 154 29.80 11.30 -10.23
N LEU A 155 29.05 12.41 -10.14
CA LEU A 155 27.65 12.50 -10.57
C LEU A 155 27.39 12.00 -12.01
N PRO A 156 28.18 12.38 -13.04
CA PRO A 156 27.98 11.89 -14.40
C PRO A 156 28.15 10.37 -14.53
N GLU A 157 29.08 9.77 -13.77
CA GLU A 157 29.33 8.33 -13.81
C GLU A 157 28.14 7.55 -13.21
N LEU A 158 27.61 8.02 -12.07
CA LEU A 158 26.43 7.43 -11.44
C LEU A 158 25.18 7.55 -12.34
N LEU A 159 25.01 8.71 -12.98
CA LEU A 159 23.94 8.93 -13.95
C LEU A 159 24.06 7.99 -15.15
N GLN A 160 25.27 7.86 -15.72
CA GLN A 160 25.52 7.00 -16.86
C GLN A 160 25.24 5.54 -16.52
N ARG A 161 25.70 5.06 -15.36
CA ARG A 161 25.42 3.70 -14.88
C ARG A 161 23.92 3.43 -14.78
N ASN A 162 23.14 4.36 -14.25
CA ASN A 162 21.69 4.20 -14.15
C ASN A 162 21.01 4.20 -15.53
N LYS A 163 21.50 5.01 -16.48
CA LYS A 163 21.02 5.02 -17.87
C LYS A 163 21.32 3.70 -18.57
N ASP A 164 22.53 3.18 -18.43
CA ASP A 164 22.95 1.93 -19.06
C ASP A 164 22.09 0.75 -18.60
N ILE A 165 21.82 0.67 -17.29
CA ILE A 165 20.93 -0.36 -16.72
C ILE A 165 19.52 -0.25 -17.32
N LEU A 166 18.97 0.96 -17.41
CA LEU A 166 17.63 1.16 -17.98
C LEU A 166 17.60 0.82 -19.48
N ASP A 167 18.57 1.29 -20.25
CA ASP A 167 18.66 1.04 -21.69
C ASP A 167 18.84 -0.46 -21.99
N GLU A 168 19.60 -1.19 -21.17
CA GLU A 168 19.72 -2.66 -21.27
C GLU A 168 18.38 -3.36 -20.97
N THR A 169 17.66 -2.92 -19.93
CA THR A 169 16.33 -3.50 -19.63
C THR A 169 15.32 -3.23 -20.74
N GLU A 170 15.30 -2.03 -21.33
CA GLU A 170 14.44 -1.71 -22.48
C GLU A 170 14.83 -2.51 -23.73
N LYS A 171 16.13 -2.73 -23.94
CA LYS A 171 16.63 -3.56 -25.03
C LYS A 171 16.16 -5.00 -24.89
N MET A 172 16.26 -5.61 -23.71
CA MET A 172 15.77 -6.97 -23.45
C MET A 172 14.27 -7.10 -23.74
N LEU A 173 13.46 -6.13 -23.31
CA LEU A 173 12.01 -6.10 -23.59
C LEU A 173 11.73 -6.00 -25.10
N ARG A 174 12.50 -5.17 -25.82
CA ARG A 174 12.34 -4.99 -27.26
C ARG A 174 12.73 -6.25 -28.04
N GLU A 175 13.83 -6.89 -27.67
CA GLU A 175 14.31 -8.12 -28.33
C GLU A 175 13.33 -9.29 -28.14
N GLU A 176 12.76 -9.43 -26.95
CA GLU A 176 11.76 -10.45 -26.65
C GLU A 176 10.46 -10.19 -27.44
N ASN A 177 9.95 -8.95 -27.47
CA ASN A 177 8.75 -8.59 -28.23
C ASN A 177 8.94 -8.78 -29.75
N GLN A 178 10.11 -8.41 -30.28
CA GLN A 178 10.45 -8.68 -31.68
C GLN A 178 10.49 -10.18 -31.99
N SER A 179 11.00 -10.99 -31.05
CA SER A 179 11.04 -12.45 -31.18
C SER A 179 9.64 -13.06 -31.14
N ASP A 180 8.76 -12.62 -30.24
CA ASP A 180 7.35 -13.05 -30.20
C ASP A 180 6.63 -12.68 -31.50
N THR A 181 6.83 -11.46 -32.01
CA THR A 181 6.23 -11.00 -33.26
C THR A 181 6.65 -11.88 -34.43
N LYS A 182 7.95 -12.16 -34.56
CA LYS A 182 8.48 -13.05 -35.61
C LYS A 182 7.92 -14.48 -35.50
N LEU A 183 7.88 -15.05 -34.29
CA LEU A 183 7.36 -16.40 -34.08
C LEU A 183 5.85 -16.48 -34.34
N ARG A 184 5.10 -15.44 -33.98
CA ARG A 184 3.67 -15.33 -34.25
C ARG A 184 3.38 -15.23 -35.75
N GLU A 185 4.19 -14.49 -36.50
CA GLU A 185 4.11 -14.42 -37.96
C GLU A 185 4.40 -15.77 -38.63
N GLN A 186 5.44 -16.49 -38.16
CA GLN A 186 5.86 -17.77 -38.72
C GLN A 186 4.89 -18.92 -38.40
N PHE A 187 4.45 -19.00 -37.13
CA PHE A 187 3.73 -20.17 -36.62
C PHE A 187 2.22 -19.96 -36.47
N LYS A 188 1.70 -18.73 -36.64
CA LYS A 188 0.27 -18.36 -36.65
C LYS A 188 -0.55 -19.15 -35.64
N GLU A 189 -1.37 -20.09 -36.10
CA GLU A 189 -2.28 -20.89 -35.28
C GLU A 189 -1.60 -21.81 -34.25
N ARG A 190 -0.31 -22.13 -34.43
CA ARG A 190 0.49 -22.90 -33.45
C ARG A 190 1.03 -22.03 -32.33
N TRP A 191 1.05 -20.71 -32.48
CA TRP A 191 1.57 -19.77 -31.49
C TRP A 191 0.44 -19.07 -30.73
N LYS A 192 -0.12 -19.74 -29.72
CA LYS A 192 -1.30 -19.29 -28.94
C LYS A 192 -0.95 -18.60 -27.61
N ARG A 193 0.30 -18.18 -27.42
CA ARG A 193 0.74 -17.50 -26.20
C ARG A 193 0.20 -16.07 -26.16
N ILE A 194 0.06 -15.53 -24.95
CA ILE A 194 -0.28 -14.12 -24.74
C ILE A 194 0.81 -13.27 -25.44
N PRO A 195 0.44 -12.25 -26.23
CA PRO A 195 1.40 -11.34 -26.83
C PRO A 195 2.35 -10.76 -25.79
N SER A 196 3.63 -10.78 -26.11
CA SER A 196 4.68 -10.23 -25.25
C SER A 196 4.44 -8.77 -24.91
N ASP A 197 3.95 -7.97 -25.85
CA ASP A 197 3.53 -6.58 -25.64
C ASP A 197 2.51 -6.44 -24.49
N LYS A 198 1.52 -7.34 -24.43
CA LYS A 198 0.51 -7.34 -23.36
C LYS A 198 1.07 -7.85 -22.03
N LEU A 199 1.95 -8.86 -22.07
CA LEU A 199 2.57 -9.41 -20.87
C LEU A 199 3.54 -8.43 -20.21
N THR A 200 4.27 -7.66 -21.02
CA THR A 200 5.34 -6.75 -20.58
C THR A 200 4.89 -5.31 -20.41
N GLN A 201 3.62 -5.00 -20.68
CA GLN A 201 3.05 -3.65 -20.61
C GLN A 201 3.42 -2.89 -19.33
N GLN A 202 3.32 -3.54 -18.16
CA GLN A 202 3.63 -2.89 -16.88
C GLN A 202 5.12 -2.57 -16.74
N PHE A 203 6.01 -3.41 -17.30
CA PHE A 203 7.45 -3.13 -17.33
C PHE A 203 7.77 -1.95 -18.23
N THR A 204 7.13 -1.84 -19.40
CA THR A 204 7.28 -0.68 -20.29
C THR A 204 6.81 0.61 -19.64
N VAL A 205 5.67 0.59 -18.93
CA VAL A 205 5.18 1.75 -18.16
C VAL A 205 6.18 2.15 -17.06
N ASN A 206 6.73 1.17 -16.34
CA ASN A 206 7.75 1.44 -15.31
C ASN A 206 9.05 1.99 -15.91
N ALA A 207 9.50 1.46 -17.06
CA ALA A 207 10.69 1.94 -17.76
C ALA A 207 10.54 3.41 -18.19
N GLN A 208 9.38 3.77 -18.77
CA GLN A 208 9.04 5.16 -19.11
C GLN A 208 9.06 6.08 -17.88
N LYS A 209 8.50 5.61 -16.75
CA LYS A 209 8.55 6.34 -15.49
C LYS A 209 10.00 6.58 -15.04
N TYR A 210 10.86 5.57 -15.07
CA TYR A 210 12.27 5.74 -14.72
C TYR A 210 13.01 6.67 -15.68
N ARG A 211 12.70 6.62 -16.98
CA ARG A 211 13.25 7.56 -17.95
C ARG A 211 12.91 9.01 -17.58
N SER A 212 11.66 9.29 -17.23
CA SER A 212 11.25 10.63 -16.79
C SER A 212 11.96 11.09 -15.51
N ILE A 213 12.25 10.18 -14.58
CA ILE A 213 13.00 10.48 -13.36
C ILE A 213 14.46 10.81 -13.70
N ILE A 214 15.08 10.04 -14.59
CA ILE A 214 16.45 10.30 -15.07
C ILE A 214 16.52 11.65 -15.79
N ASP A 215 15.55 11.99 -16.63
CA ASP A 215 15.53 13.27 -17.35
C ASP A 215 15.39 14.45 -16.37
N ASN A 216 14.55 14.31 -15.35
CA ASN A 216 14.45 15.30 -14.26
C ASN A 216 15.76 15.42 -13.47
N ALA A 217 16.45 14.31 -13.21
CA ALA A 217 17.76 14.32 -12.55
C ALA A 217 18.81 15.04 -13.41
N VAL A 218 18.85 14.81 -14.73
CA VAL A 218 19.75 15.51 -15.66
C VAL A 218 19.55 17.04 -15.59
N ALA A 219 18.29 17.50 -15.55
CA ALA A 219 17.98 18.92 -15.44
C ALA A 219 18.41 19.50 -14.08
N ALA A 220 18.21 18.74 -12.99
CA ALA A 220 18.66 19.11 -11.65
C ALA A 220 20.20 19.20 -11.57
N ASP A 221 20.91 18.21 -12.10
CA ASP A 221 22.37 18.15 -12.14
C ASP A 221 22.94 19.33 -12.94
N SER A 222 22.33 19.67 -14.08
CA SER A 222 22.70 20.85 -14.86
C SER A 222 22.58 22.14 -14.05
N THR A 223 21.49 22.29 -13.30
CA THR A 223 21.26 23.45 -12.42
C THR A 223 22.28 23.51 -11.27
N ILE A 224 22.58 22.36 -10.66
CA ILE A 224 23.58 22.25 -9.58
C ILE A 224 24.97 22.61 -10.11
N ARG A 225 25.34 22.09 -11.29
CA ARG A 225 26.63 22.40 -11.92
C ARG A 225 26.79 23.88 -12.24
N GLN A 226 25.75 24.53 -12.77
CA GLN A 226 25.75 25.97 -13.01
C GLN A 226 25.94 26.76 -11.71
N LYS A 227 25.23 26.39 -10.64
CA LYS A 227 25.38 27.02 -9.32
C LYS A 227 26.78 26.82 -8.76
N PHE A 228 27.34 25.62 -8.88
CA PHE A 228 28.68 25.30 -8.44
C PHE A 228 29.72 26.18 -9.15
N GLU A 229 29.71 26.25 -10.49
CA GLU A 229 30.66 27.09 -11.23
C GLU A 229 30.55 28.57 -10.87
N THR A 230 29.33 29.08 -10.66
CA THR A 230 29.11 30.48 -10.25
C THR A 230 29.75 30.80 -8.89
N HIS A 231 29.75 29.83 -7.96
CA HIS A 231 30.20 30.04 -6.57
C HIS A 231 31.59 29.44 -6.31
N ARG A 232 32.21 28.82 -7.32
CA ARG A 232 33.46 28.07 -7.22
C ARG A 232 34.60 28.91 -6.68
N GLU A 233 34.78 30.12 -7.22
CA GLU A 233 35.85 31.02 -6.79
C GLU A 233 35.66 31.51 -5.34
N GLY A 234 34.41 31.70 -4.89
CA GLY A 234 34.11 32.04 -3.49
C GLY A 234 34.45 30.89 -2.54
N MET A 235 34.05 29.67 -2.88
CA MET A 235 34.36 28.47 -2.08
C MET A 235 35.86 28.16 -2.08
N LYS A 236 36.57 28.43 -3.18
CA LYS A 236 38.02 28.30 -3.27
C LYS A 236 38.73 29.23 -2.29
N LYS A 237 38.31 30.50 -2.22
CA LYS A 237 38.85 31.47 -1.27
C LYS A 237 38.59 31.05 0.18
N LEU A 238 37.38 30.59 0.49
CA LEU A 238 37.02 30.08 1.82
C LEU A 238 37.80 28.80 2.22
N SER A 239 38.23 28.02 1.23
CA SER A 239 39.03 26.81 1.46
C SER A 239 40.53 27.10 1.66
N MET A 240 41.00 28.33 1.43
CA MET A 240 42.41 28.70 1.64
C MET A 240 42.79 28.84 3.12
N ASN A 241 44.09 28.84 3.42
CA ASN A 241 44.61 29.06 4.77
C ASN A 241 44.34 30.49 5.26
N GLU A 242 44.22 30.64 6.57
CA GLU A 242 43.86 31.87 7.30
C GLU A 242 44.73 33.09 6.90
N THR A 243 46.03 32.88 6.67
CA THR A 243 47.00 33.91 6.24
C THR A 243 46.82 34.39 4.80
N ARG A 244 46.14 33.62 3.94
CA ARG A 244 45.74 34.04 2.58
C ARG A 244 44.31 34.55 2.52
N LEU A 245 43.51 34.30 3.55
CA LEU A 245 42.13 34.78 3.64
C LEU A 245 42.07 36.27 4.04
N ALA A 246 43.10 36.75 4.75
CA ALA A 246 43.30 38.15 5.16
C ALA A 246 43.96 39.07 4.10
N LYS A 247 44.33 38.53 2.93
CA LYS A 247 44.92 39.27 1.79
C LYS A 247 43.98 39.30 0.61
#